data_AF-A0A2D9WMK5-F1
#
_entry.id   AF-A0A2D9WMK5-F1
#
_cell.length_a   1.000
_cell.length_b   1.000
_cell.length_c   1.000
_cell.angle_alpha   90.00
_cell.angle_beta   90.00
_cell.angle_gamma   90.00
#
_symmetry.space_group_name_H-M   'P 1'
#
loop_
_entity.id
_entity.type
_entity.pdbx_description
1 polymer ?
#
loop_
_entity_poly.entity_id
_entity_poly.type
_entity_poly.pdbx_seq_one_letter_code
_entity_poly.pdbx_strand_id
1 'polypeptide(L)'
;MTARSNRGICGVCIHAKIVTAKNTAEYLRCSLSDQNPTRFKKYPSLPLLTCDGFSKEAEYTATADPAPPQNLLQAIGGRSAIQKFVELFYASASVDGLIGHMFSENIKAGQAKQSLFMEQWLGGKPVYSKIWGHPRLRIRHFPFVIGPDHAERWLELMGAALLQSGITPSLTNDIMDRLKPLAKHMVNIDDNVPREPQANKWMD
;
A
#
# COMPACT_ATOMS: atom_id res chain seq x y z
N MET A 1 -37.80 4.01 15.86
CA MET A 1 -36.71 3.04 16.08
C MET A 1 -35.98 2.85 14.76
N THR A 2 -34.70 3.20 14.66
CA THR A 2 -33.98 3.22 13.37
C THR A 2 -33.64 1.80 12.92
N ALA A 3 -33.57 1.56 11.60
CA ALA A 3 -33.26 0.25 11.00
C ALA A 3 -31.94 -0.39 11.47
N ARG A 4 -31.07 0.38 12.13
CA ARG A 4 -29.82 -0.07 12.74
C ARG A 4 -30.04 -0.91 14.01
N SER A 5 -31.08 -0.63 14.80
CA SER A 5 -31.29 -1.30 16.10
C SER A 5 -31.69 -2.78 15.96
N ASN A 6 -32.33 -3.18 14.85
CA ASN A 6 -32.79 -4.56 14.65
C ASN A 6 -31.71 -5.51 14.10
N ARG A 7 -30.44 -5.06 14.05
CA ARG A 7 -29.31 -5.82 13.48
C ARG A 7 -28.41 -6.43 14.56
N GLY A 8 -28.74 -6.24 15.84
CA GLY A 8 -27.93 -6.70 16.96
C GLY A 8 -26.49 -6.14 16.88
N ILE A 9 -25.51 -6.91 17.37
CA ILE A 9 -24.10 -6.48 17.42
C ILE A 9 -23.52 -6.27 16.01
N CYS A 10 -24.02 -6.98 14.99
CA CYS A 10 -23.58 -6.77 13.61
C CYS A 10 -23.88 -5.35 13.11
N GLY A 11 -24.89 -4.66 13.64
CA GLY A 11 -25.24 -3.28 13.24
C GLY A 11 -24.15 -2.24 13.51
N VAL A 12 -23.20 -2.56 14.40
CA VAL A 12 -22.07 -1.69 14.78
C VAL A 12 -20.70 -2.39 14.63
N CYS A 13 -20.69 -3.55 13.97
CA CYS A 13 -19.48 -4.35 13.79
C CYS A 13 -18.65 -3.82 12.62
N ILE A 14 -17.33 -3.68 12.80
CA ILE A 14 -16.41 -3.19 11.75
C ILE A 14 -16.35 -4.11 10.53
N HIS A 15 -16.65 -5.39 10.72
CA HIS A 15 -16.62 -6.39 9.66
C HIS A 15 -17.91 -6.42 8.84
N ALA A 16 -18.97 -5.76 9.31
CA ALA A 16 -20.29 -5.76 8.70
C ALA A 16 -20.42 -4.62 7.66
N LYS A 17 -20.98 -4.93 6.49
CA LYS A 17 -21.34 -3.95 5.46
C LYS A 17 -22.79 -4.13 5.03
N ILE A 18 -23.50 -3.03 4.82
CA ILE A 18 -24.85 -3.06 4.24
C ILE A 18 -24.72 -3.24 2.73
N VAL A 19 -25.46 -4.18 2.18
CA VAL A 19 -25.55 -4.43 0.75
C VAL A 19 -27.01 -4.34 0.35
N THR A 20 -27.31 -3.51 -0.65
CA THR A 20 -28.66 -3.34 -1.20
C THR A 20 -28.83 -4.26 -2.41
N ALA A 21 -29.85 -5.11 -2.39
CA ALA A 21 -30.21 -5.97 -3.51
C ALA A 21 -31.02 -5.23 -4.57
N LYS A 22 -31.17 -5.84 -5.75
CA LYS A 22 -31.90 -5.26 -6.90
C LYS A 22 -33.36 -4.90 -6.58
N ASN A 23 -33.98 -5.60 -5.63
CA ASN A 23 -35.33 -5.37 -5.14
C ASN A 23 -35.39 -4.37 -3.97
N THR A 24 -34.34 -3.57 -3.77
CA THR A 24 -34.17 -2.59 -2.67
C THR A 24 -34.08 -3.18 -1.25
N ALA A 25 -34.10 -4.51 -1.11
CA ALA A 25 -33.88 -5.15 0.18
C ALA A 25 -32.44 -4.94 0.65
N GLU A 26 -32.27 -4.54 1.91
CA GLU A 26 -30.95 -4.38 2.54
C GLU A 26 -30.56 -5.63 3.34
N TYR A 27 -29.34 -6.10 3.11
CA TYR A 27 -28.74 -7.21 3.85
C TYR A 27 -27.44 -6.78 4.50
N LEU A 28 -27.10 -7.42 5.61
CA LEU A 28 -25.79 -7.25 6.23
C LEU A 28 -24.86 -8.37 5.74
N ARG A 29 -23.71 -7.98 5.19
CA ARG A 29 -22.65 -8.89 4.75
C ARG A 29 -21.48 -8.85 5.72
N CYS A 30 -21.03 -10.01 6.18
CA CYS A 30 -19.84 -10.15 7.01
C CYS A 30 -18.59 -10.36 6.13
N SER A 31 -17.58 -9.49 6.26
CA SER A 31 -16.30 -9.63 5.54
C SER A 31 -15.41 -10.76 6.05
N LEU A 32 -15.51 -11.16 7.32
CA LEU A 32 -14.74 -12.30 7.85
C LEU A 32 -15.09 -13.64 7.17
N SER A 33 -16.29 -13.74 6.58
CA SER A 33 -16.68 -14.91 5.79
C SER A 33 -15.84 -15.11 4.54
N ASP A 34 -15.19 -14.07 4.01
CA ASP A 34 -14.32 -14.18 2.84
C ASP A 34 -13.00 -14.90 3.18
N GLN A 35 -12.56 -14.82 4.44
CA GLN A 35 -11.33 -15.44 4.93
C GLN A 35 -11.59 -16.81 5.58
N ASN A 36 -12.71 -16.95 6.29
CA ASN A 36 -13.06 -18.18 6.98
C ASN A 36 -14.58 -18.46 6.86
N PRO A 37 -15.03 -18.96 5.70
CA PRO A 37 -16.45 -19.19 5.41
C PRO A 37 -17.06 -20.34 6.23
N THR A 38 -16.25 -21.25 6.76
CA THR A 38 -16.72 -22.33 7.64
C THR A 38 -17.01 -21.82 9.05
N ARG A 39 -16.32 -20.77 9.50
CA ARG A 39 -16.54 -20.14 10.81
C ARG A 39 -17.56 -19.00 10.77
N PHE A 40 -17.60 -18.21 9.69
CA PHE A 40 -18.44 -17.02 9.61
C PHE A 40 -19.40 -17.05 8.43
N LYS A 41 -20.70 -16.85 8.71
CA LYS A 41 -21.73 -16.76 7.68
C LYS A 41 -21.61 -15.45 6.91
N LYS A 42 -21.60 -15.53 5.58
CA LYS A 42 -21.54 -14.36 4.67
C LYS A 42 -22.70 -13.39 4.87
N TYR A 43 -23.89 -13.91 5.12
CA TYR A 43 -25.09 -13.15 5.48
C TYR A 43 -25.69 -13.77 6.75
N PRO A 44 -25.36 -13.25 7.95
CA PRO A 44 -25.88 -13.81 9.20
C PRO A 44 -27.37 -13.52 9.37
N SER A 45 -28.09 -14.41 10.05
CA SER A 45 -29.45 -14.17 10.51
C SER A 45 -29.43 -13.09 11.59
N LEU A 46 -30.28 -12.07 11.44
CA LEU A 46 -30.35 -10.91 12.34
C LEU A 46 -31.63 -10.94 13.20
N PRO A 47 -31.63 -10.36 14.42
CA PRO A 47 -30.50 -9.69 15.08
C PRO A 47 -29.46 -10.71 15.59
N LEU A 48 -28.18 -10.46 15.30
CA LEU A 48 -27.12 -11.29 15.87
C LEU A 48 -26.74 -10.74 17.24
N LEU A 49 -26.85 -11.56 18.29
CA LEU A 49 -26.63 -11.11 19.67
C LEU A 49 -25.21 -11.39 20.16
N THR A 50 -24.55 -12.42 19.62
CA THR A 50 -23.18 -12.82 19.94
C THR A 50 -22.45 -13.28 18.68
N CYS A 51 -21.14 -13.05 18.61
CA CYS A 51 -20.27 -13.51 17.53
C CYS A 51 -18.82 -13.41 17.99
N ASP A 52 -18.06 -14.49 17.87
CA ASP A 52 -16.63 -14.53 18.23
C ASP A 52 -15.78 -13.54 17.43
N GLY A 53 -16.24 -13.16 16.23
CA GLY A 53 -15.58 -12.19 15.36
C GLY A 53 -16.17 -10.78 15.46
N PHE A 54 -16.98 -10.49 16.48
CA PHE A 54 -17.52 -9.15 16.68
C PHE A 54 -16.42 -8.19 17.14
N SER A 55 -16.39 -6.99 16.54
CA SER A 55 -15.50 -5.91 16.97
C SER A 55 -16.14 -4.57 16.63
N LYS A 56 -16.09 -3.60 17.56
CA LYS A 56 -16.56 -2.22 17.36
C LYS A 56 -15.38 -1.25 17.28
N GLU A 57 -15.54 -0.14 16.55
CA GLU A 57 -14.51 0.88 16.33
C GLU A 57 -13.86 1.39 17.63
N ALA A 58 -14.64 1.47 18.73
CA ALA A 58 -14.17 1.96 20.04
C ALA A 58 -13.39 0.91 20.88
N GLU A 59 -13.49 -0.39 20.59
CA GLU A 59 -12.70 -1.43 21.27
C GLU A 59 -11.39 -1.75 20.53
N TYR A 60 -11.29 -1.41 19.24
CA TYR A 60 -10.11 -1.62 18.42
C TYR A 60 -8.97 -0.60 18.69
N THR A 61 -9.23 0.47 19.43
CA THR A 61 -8.27 1.57 19.65
C THR A 61 -7.74 1.67 21.08
N ALA A 62 -8.14 0.81 22.01
CA ALA A 62 -7.90 1.02 23.45
C ALA A 62 -7.24 -0.15 24.21
N THR A 63 -6.61 -1.10 23.52
CA THR A 63 -5.59 -1.95 24.17
C THR A 63 -4.33 -1.87 23.35
N ALA A 64 -3.22 -1.53 24.01
CA ALA A 64 -1.90 -1.45 23.41
C ALA A 64 -1.68 -2.65 22.49
N ASP A 65 -1.42 -2.36 21.21
CA ASP A 65 -1.12 -3.38 20.21
C ASP A 65 -0.06 -4.33 20.81
N PRO A 66 -0.31 -5.65 20.95
CA PRO A 66 0.82 -6.56 20.89
C PRO A 66 1.50 -6.23 19.56
N ALA A 67 2.80 -5.88 19.62
CA ALA A 67 3.55 -5.45 18.45
C ALA A 67 3.17 -6.37 17.26
N PRO A 68 2.68 -5.81 16.13
CA PRO A 68 2.34 -6.65 14.99
C PRO A 68 3.55 -7.53 14.67
N PRO A 69 3.37 -8.77 14.18
CA PRO A 69 4.50 -9.61 13.77
C PRO A 69 5.44 -8.74 12.96
N GLN A 70 6.68 -8.60 13.44
CA GLN A 70 7.52 -7.43 13.18
C GLN A 70 7.60 -7.20 11.67
N ASN A 71 6.79 -6.26 11.18
CA ASN A 71 6.71 -6.04 9.75
C ASN A 71 7.98 -5.32 9.31
N LEU A 72 8.32 -5.45 8.03
CA LEU A 72 9.61 -4.96 7.52
C LEU A 72 9.79 -3.46 7.81
N LEU A 73 8.69 -2.68 7.89
CA LEU A 73 8.68 -1.28 8.34
C LEU A 73 9.25 -1.10 9.76
N GLN A 74 8.79 -1.88 10.75
CA GLN A 74 9.33 -1.78 12.11
C GLN A 74 10.77 -2.29 12.17
N ALA A 75 11.08 -3.36 11.45
CA ALA A 75 12.42 -3.94 11.42
C ALA A 75 13.49 -2.95 10.91
N ILE A 76 13.14 -2.08 9.96
CA ILE A 76 14.09 -1.11 9.39
C ILE A 76 14.21 0.19 10.21
N GLY A 77 13.41 0.37 11.28
CA GLY A 77 13.39 1.60 12.07
C GLY A 77 12.25 2.57 11.74
N GLY A 78 11.21 2.11 11.05
CA GLY A 78 9.97 2.85 10.83
C GLY A 78 10.09 3.98 9.79
N ARG A 79 9.25 5.00 9.94
CA ARG A 79 9.12 6.11 8.98
C ARG A 79 10.42 6.92 8.82
N SER A 80 11.18 7.13 9.88
CA SER A 80 12.43 7.90 9.83
C SER A 80 13.47 7.21 8.95
N ALA A 81 13.58 5.88 9.03
CA ALA A 81 14.44 5.10 8.15
C ALA A 81 14.02 5.23 6.68
N ILE A 82 12.71 5.19 6.41
CA ILE A 82 12.16 5.40 5.06
C ILE A 82 12.54 6.77 4.51
N GLN A 83 12.29 7.83 5.27
CA GLN A 83 12.63 9.19 4.85
C GLN A 83 14.11 9.30 4.53
N LYS A 84 14.97 8.71 5.37
CA LYS A 84 16.42 8.74 5.18
C LYS A 84 16.88 8.02 3.91
N PHE A 85 16.48 6.77 3.68
CA PHE A 85 16.93 6.06 2.47
C PHE A 85 16.29 6.64 1.20
N VAL A 86 15.04 7.14 1.26
CA VAL A 86 14.42 7.80 0.11
C VAL A 86 15.15 9.09 -0.23
N GLU A 87 15.54 9.88 0.77
CA GLU A 87 16.34 11.08 0.54
C GLU A 87 17.68 10.77 -0.13
N LEU A 88 18.43 9.78 0.39
CA LEU A 88 19.70 9.32 -0.18
C LEU A 88 19.53 8.77 -1.60
N PHE A 89 18.46 8.03 -1.85
CA PHE A 89 18.12 7.50 -3.16
C PHE A 89 17.90 8.64 -4.16
N TYR A 90 17.04 9.61 -3.85
CA TYR A 90 16.77 10.73 -4.75
C TYR A 90 17.99 11.64 -4.95
N ALA A 91 18.83 11.84 -3.93
CA ALA A 91 20.08 12.60 -4.05
C ALA A 91 21.02 11.98 -5.09
N SER A 92 21.03 10.65 -5.21
CA SER A 92 21.85 9.94 -6.19
C SER A 92 21.16 9.78 -7.54
N ALA A 93 19.88 9.40 -7.53
CA ALA A 93 19.13 9.06 -8.74
C ALA A 93 18.78 10.27 -9.60
N SER A 94 18.51 11.44 -9.01
CA SER A 94 18.15 12.64 -9.77
C SER A 94 19.30 13.22 -10.60
N VAL A 95 20.55 12.91 -10.24
CA VAL A 95 21.76 13.34 -10.96
C VAL A 95 22.43 12.20 -11.73
N ASP A 96 21.81 11.01 -11.75
CA ASP A 96 22.35 9.84 -12.44
C ASP A 96 22.26 10.03 -13.96
N GLY A 97 23.34 9.72 -14.67
CA GLY A 97 23.43 9.94 -16.12
C GLY A 97 22.48 9.08 -16.95
N LEU A 98 22.00 7.95 -16.42
CA LEU A 98 21.08 7.06 -17.13
C LEU A 98 19.62 7.36 -16.78
N ILE A 99 19.29 7.43 -15.49
CA ILE A 99 17.89 7.54 -15.05
C ILE A 99 17.48 8.95 -14.58
N GLY A 100 18.43 9.87 -14.39
CA GLY A 100 18.17 11.19 -13.79
C GLY A 100 17.14 12.03 -14.54
N HIS A 101 17.10 11.91 -15.87
CA HIS A 101 16.12 12.60 -16.72
C HIS A 101 14.66 12.19 -16.45
N MET A 102 14.41 11.06 -15.77
CA MET A 102 13.06 10.59 -15.40
C MET A 102 12.55 11.24 -14.10
N PHE A 103 13.40 11.95 -13.37
CA PHE A 103 13.05 12.62 -12.12
C PHE A 103 12.63 14.07 -12.41
N SER A 104 11.58 14.53 -11.72
CA SER A 104 11.13 15.92 -11.86
C SER A 104 12.06 16.89 -11.16
N GLU A 105 12.02 18.17 -11.58
CA GLU A 105 12.72 19.25 -10.89
C GLU A 105 12.26 19.40 -9.43
N ASN A 106 10.98 19.13 -9.15
CA ASN A 106 10.44 19.08 -7.79
C ASN A 106 10.70 17.71 -7.13
N ILE A 107 11.96 17.48 -6.81
CA ILE A 107 12.45 16.26 -6.14
C ILE A 107 11.71 16.01 -4.81
N LYS A 108 11.35 17.07 -4.06
CA LYS A 108 10.70 16.95 -2.75
C LYS A 108 9.31 16.32 -2.84
N ALA A 109 8.53 16.65 -3.87
CA ALA A 109 7.24 16.02 -4.10
C ALA A 109 7.38 14.51 -4.41
N GLY A 110 8.37 14.15 -5.24
CA GLY A 110 8.71 12.75 -5.53
C GLY A 110 9.10 11.98 -4.27
N GLN A 111 10.03 12.53 -3.48
CA GLN A 111 10.47 11.95 -2.21
C GLN A 111 9.30 11.67 -1.26
N ALA A 112 8.38 12.63 -1.10
CA ALA A 112 7.21 12.47 -0.24
C ALA A 112 6.28 11.34 -0.74
N LYS A 113 5.99 11.31 -2.04
CA LYS A 113 5.14 10.29 -2.67
C LYS A 113 5.76 8.89 -2.55
N GLN A 114 7.06 8.75 -2.81
CA GLN A 114 7.77 7.48 -2.68
C GLN A 114 7.87 7.03 -1.22
N SER A 115 8.10 7.94 -0.27
CA SER A 115 8.12 7.62 1.17
C SER A 115 6.80 7.04 1.64
N LEU A 116 5.67 7.66 1.24
CA LEU A 116 4.33 7.15 1.57
C LEU A 116 4.04 5.81 0.90
N PHE A 117 4.50 5.61 -0.33
CA PHE A 117 4.40 4.31 -1.00
C PHE A 117 5.18 3.24 -0.24
N MET A 118 6.45 3.49 0.10
CA MET A 118 7.31 2.55 0.83
C MET A 118 6.76 2.24 2.22
N GLU A 119 6.25 3.23 2.94
CA GLU A 119 5.62 3.01 4.25
C GLU A 119 4.46 2.04 4.13
N GLN A 120 3.53 2.29 3.19
CA GLN A 120 2.42 1.37 2.95
C GLN A 120 2.92 -0.01 2.51
N TRP A 121 3.88 -0.07 1.58
CA TRP A 121 4.36 -1.31 0.98
C TRP A 121 5.14 -2.21 1.95
N LEU A 122 5.79 -1.62 2.96
CA LEU A 122 6.51 -2.32 4.01
C LEU A 122 5.64 -2.72 5.21
N GLY A 123 4.34 -2.43 5.17
CA GLY A 123 3.36 -2.86 6.18
C GLY A 123 2.78 -1.74 7.05
N GLY A 124 3.00 -0.48 6.69
CA GLY A 124 2.41 0.68 7.35
C GLY A 124 0.97 0.96 6.92
N LYS A 125 0.43 2.08 7.41
CA LYS A 125 -0.93 2.53 7.07
C LYS A 125 -1.03 2.82 5.56
N PRO A 126 -2.18 2.57 4.90
CA PRO A 126 -2.32 2.75 3.47
C PRO A 126 -2.54 4.22 3.06
N VAL A 127 -1.67 5.12 3.52
CA VAL A 127 -1.78 6.58 3.31
C VAL A 127 -1.61 6.93 1.84
N TYR A 128 -0.64 6.32 1.16
CA TYR A 128 -0.47 6.50 -0.29
C TYR A 128 -1.76 6.21 -1.04
N SER A 129 -2.40 5.07 -0.75
CA SER A 129 -3.62 4.68 -1.47
C SER A 129 -4.84 5.52 -1.09
N LYS A 130 -4.87 6.12 0.09
CA LYS A 130 -5.92 7.07 0.48
C LYS A 130 -5.85 8.37 -0.32
N ILE A 131 -4.63 8.85 -0.61
CA ILE A 131 -4.41 10.10 -1.34
C ILE A 131 -4.54 9.87 -2.84
N TRP A 132 -3.87 8.84 -3.38
CA TRP A 132 -3.72 8.63 -4.83
C TRP A 132 -4.48 7.44 -5.38
N GLY A 133 -5.28 6.75 -4.57
CA GLY A 133 -5.98 5.54 -5.00
C GLY A 133 -5.04 4.34 -5.20
N HIS A 134 -5.51 3.34 -5.94
CA HIS A 134 -4.74 2.12 -6.15
C HIS A 134 -3.35 2.42 -6.79
N PRO A 135 -2.25 1.78 -6.33
CA PRO A 135 -0.90 2.10 -6.83
C PRO A 135 -0.74 2.00 -8.34
N ARG A 136 -1.22 0.91 -8.97
CA ARG A 136 -1.18 0.72 -10.44
C ARG A 136 0.16 1.17 -11.04
N LEU A 137 1.27 0.76 -10.39
CA LEU A 137 2.58 1.37 -10.59
C LEU A 137 3.00 1.35 -12.06
N ARG A 138 2.87 0.22 -12.76
CA ARG A 138 3.27 0.10 -14.18
C ARG A 138 2.64 1.19 -15.05
N ILE A 139 1.33 1.43 -14.91
CA ILE A 139 0.62 2.46 -15.68
C ILE A 139 1.16 3.86 -15.35
N ARG A 140 1.48 4.14 -14.09
CA ARG A 140 2.09 5.42 -13.68
C ARG A 140 3.52 5.61 -14.20
N HIS A 141 4.18 4.54 -14.64
CA HIS A 141 5.53 4.57 -15.19
C HIS A 141 5.55 4.59 -16.73
N PHE A 142 4.39 4.50 -17.41
CA PHE A 142 4.31 4.56 -18.87
C PHE A 142 4.86 5.85 -19.51
N PRO A 143 4.74 7.04 -18.86
CA PRO A 143 5.35 8.25 -19.41
C PRO A 143 6.86 8.18 -19.60
N PHE A 144 7.53 7.24 -18.92
CA PHE A 144 8.97 7.02 -19.04
C PHE A 144 9.24 5.79 -19.91
N VAL A 145 10.27 5.88 -20.76
CA VAL A 145 10.79 4.74 -21.52
C VAL A 145 11.75 3.98 -20.62
N ILE A 146 11.29 2.87 -20.04
CA ILE A 146 12.06 2.12 -19.04
C ILE A 146 12.58 0.83 -19.68
N GLY A 147 13.89 0.78 -19.90
CA GLY A 147 14.61 -0.42 -20.31
C GLY A 147 15.08 -1.30 -19.14
N PRO A 148 15.61 -2.51 -19.41
CA PRO A 148 16.18 -3.38 -18.38
C PRO A 148 17.34 -2.73 -17.60
N ASP A 149 18.19 -2.00 -18.31
CA ASP A 149 19.31 -1.21 -17.79
C ASP A 149 18.86 -0.11 -16.82
N HIS A 150 17.77 0.60 -17.14
CA HIS A 150 17.18 1.61 -16.26
C HIS A 150 16.66 0.99 -14.95
N ALA A 151 15.99 -0.17 -15.05
CA ALA A 151 15.47 -0.88 -13.88
C ALA A 151 16.60 -1.44 -12.99
N GLU A 152 17.66 -1.97 -13.59
CA GLU A 152 18.87 -2.42 -12.88
C GLU A 152 19.54 -1.24 -12.19
N ARG A 153 19.74 -0.13 -12.90
CA ARG A 153 20.36 1.08 -12.33
C ARG A 153 19.55 1.66 -11.17
N TRP A 154 18.23 1.66 -11.29
CA TRP A 154 17.34 2.07 -10.20
C TRP A 154 17.52 1.17 -8.97
N LEU A 155 17.64 -0.15 -9.15
CA LEU A 155 17.86 -1.11 -8.06
C LEU A 155 19.23 -0.93 -7.40
N GLU A 156 20.28 -0.69 -8.18
CA GLU A 156 21.62 -0.39 -7.66
C GLU A 156 21.62 0.82 -6.73
N LEU A 157 21.04 1.93 -7.21
CA LEU A 157 20.97 3.18 -6.46
C LEU A 157 20.11 3.04 -5.20
N MET A 158 19.00 2.31 -5.28
CA MET A 158 18.14 2.01 -4.13
C MET A 158 18.87 1.13 -3.10
N GLY A 159 19.56 0.08 -3.54
CA GLY A 159 20.35 -0.79 -2.67
C GLY A 159 21.47 -0.03 -1.95
N ALA A 160 22.18 0.84 -2.67
CA ALA A 160 23.19 1.72 -2.09
C ALA A 160 22.58 2.67 -1.05
N ALA A 161 21.44 3.29 -1.35
CA ALA A 161 20.74 4.20 -0.43
C ALA A 161 20.25 3.50 0.85
N LEU A 162 19.75 2.26 0.75
CA LEU A 162 19.37 1.44 1.90
C LEU A 162 20.58 1.19 2.83
N LEU A 163 21.70 0.73 2.28
CA LEU A 163 22.93 0.49 3.07
C LEU A 163 23.47 1.78 3.70
N GLN A 164 23.57 2.86 2.93
CA GLN A 164 24.04 4.16 3.42
C GLN A 164 23.12 4.75 4.51
N SER A 165 21.82 4.40 4.49
CA SER A 165 20.89 4.84 5.53
C SER A 165 21.12 4.16 6.89
N GLY A 166 21.93 3.08 6.92
CA GLY A 166 22.22 2.29 8.12
C GLY A 166 21.33 1.06 8.28
N ILE A 167 20.55 0.69 7.27
CA ILE A 167 19.79 -0.57 7.27
C ILE A 167 20.76 -1.74 7.11
N THR A 168 20.58 -2.78 7.92
CA THR A 168 21.48 -3.93 7.94
C THR A 168 21.50 -4.65 6.58
N PRO A 169 22.61 -5.30 6.19
CA PRO A 169 22.67 -6.03 4.93
C PRO A 169 21.56 -7.08 4.77
N SER A 170 21.16 -7.76 5.85
CA SER A 170 20.06 -8.72 5.83
C SER A 170 18.73 -8.07 5.45
N LEU A 171 18.36 -6.97 6.13
CA LEU A 171 17.11 -6.27 5.85
C LEU A 171 17.13 -5.59 4.48
N THR A 172 18.30 -5.09 4.05
CA THR A 172 18.49 -4.59 2.69
C THR A 172 18.21 -5.70 1.68
N ASN A 173 18.74 -6.91 1.87
CA ASN A 173 18.45 -8.03 0.98
C ASN A 173 16.96 -8.38 0.93
N ASP A 174 16.28 -8.42 2.08
CA ASP A 174 14.83 -8.68 2.15
C ASP A 174 14.01 -7.64 1.36
N ILE A 175 14.38 -6.36 1.48
CA ILE A 175 13.74 -5.27 0.71
C ILE A 175 14.06 -5.43 -0.78
N MET A 176 15.32 -5.66 -1.12
CA MET A 176 15.79 -5.76 -2.50
C MET A 176 15.18 -6.96 -3.23
N ASP A 177 15.02 -8.10 -2.58
CA ASP A 177 14.39 -9.29 -3.18
C ASP A 177 12.91 -9.05 -3.51
N ARG A 178 12.23 -8.20 -2.74
CA ARG A 178 10.87 -7.75 -3.05
C ARG A 178 10.82 -6.67 -4.14
N LEU A 179 11.82 -5.78 -4.19
CA LEU A 179 11.88 -4.70 -5.19
C LEU A 179 12.29 -5.19 -6.58
N LYS A 180 13.20 -6.17 -6.68
CA LYS A 180 13.67 -6.74 -7.96
C LYS A 180 12.52 -7.13 -8.92
N PRO A 181 11.55 -7.99 -8.54
CA PRO A 181 10.45 -8.33 -9.44
C PRO A 181 9.55 -7.13 -9.74
N LEU A 182 9.39 -6.19 -8.80
CA LEU A 182 8.59 -4.98 -9.02
C LEU A 182 9.25 -4.06 -10.05
N ALA A 183 10.56 -3.82 -9.95
CA ALA A 183 11.32 -3.01 -10.90
C ALA A 183 11.31 -3.63 -12.30
N LYS A 184 11.50 -4.96 -12.39
CA LYS A 184 11.33 -5.70 -13.66
C LYS A 184 9.93 -5.52 -14.24
N HIS A 185 8.90 -5.51 -13.40
CA HIS A 185 7.53 -5.24 -13.81
C HIS A 185 7.28 -3.79 -14.26
N MET A 186 8.23 -2.85 -14.12
CA MET A 186 8.11 -1.49 -14.67
C MET A 186 8.67 -1.36 -16.10
N VAL A 187 9.55 -2.28 -16.53
CA VAL A 187 10.20 -2.27 -17.86
C VAL A 187 9.15 -2.27 -18.97
N ASN A 188 9.22 -1.29 -19.87
CA ASN A 188 8.20 -1.00 -20.87
C ASN A 188 8.77 -0.46 -22.20
N ILE A 189 10.09 -0.56 -22.44
CA ILE A 189 10.75 0.00 -23.63
C ILE A 189 10.16 -0.53 -24.95
N ASP A 190 9.79 -1.81 -25.00
CA ASP A 190 9.23 -2.47 -26.19
C ASP A 190 7.69 -2.39 -26.24
N ASP A 191 7.06 -1.77 -25.24
CA ASP A 191 5.60 -1.69 -25.15
C ASP A 191 5.05 -0.52 -25.97
N ASN A 192 3.94 -0.79 -26.68
CA ASN A 192 3.09 0.25 -27.25
C ASN A 192 2.11 0.80 -26.18
N VAL A 193 2.61 1.67 -25.30
CA VAL A 193 1.86 2.29 -24.21
C VAL A 193 1.85 3.82 -24.32
N PRO A 194 0.82 4.51 -23.78
CA PRO A 194 0.78 5.97 -23.81
C PRO A 194 1.97 6.59 -23.07
N ARG A 195 2.71 7.49 -23.73
CA ARG A 195 3.88 8.19 -23.15
C ARG A 195 3.55 9.58 -22.61
N GLU A 196 2.41 10.14 -23.01
CA GLU A 196 1.92 11.40 -22.44
C GLU A 196 1.40 11.17 -21.01
N PRO A 197 1.62 12.11 -20.08
CA PRO A 197 0.99 12.08 -18.76
C PRO A 197 -0.52 11.96 -18.92
N GLN A 198 -1.14 10.92 -18.35
CA GLN A 198 -2.58 10.76 -18.50
C GLN A 198 -3.29 11.74 -17.57
N ALA A 199 -4.24 12.50 -18.11
CA ALA A 199 -5.05 13.51 -17.40
C ALA A 199 -6.05 12.93 -16.37
N ASN A 200 -5.76 11.77 -15.79
CA ASN A 200 -6.62 11.15 -14.80
C ASN A 200 -6.18 11.59 -13.39
N LYS A 201 -7.17 11.90 -12.53
CA LYS A 201 -7.04 12.41 -11.15
C LYS A 201 -6.13 11.60 -10.19
N TRP A 202 -5.57 10.50 -10.67
CA TRP A 202 -4.76 9.57 -9.93
C TRP A 202 -3.27 9.73 -10.23
N MET A 203 -2.90 10.42 -11.32
CA MET A 203 -1.51 10.56 -11.76
C MET A 203 -0.78 11.77 -11.15
N ASP A 204 -1.51 12.81 -10.73
CA ASP A 204 -0.99 13.96 -9.98
C ASP A 204 -0.48 13.56 -8.58
#